data_AF-A0A2G4IAH1-F1
#
_entry.id   AF-A0A2G4IAH1-F1
#
_cell.length_a   1.000
_cell.length_b   1.000
_cell.length_c   1.000
_cell.angle_alpha   90.00
_cell.angle_beta   90.00
_cell.angle_gamma   90.00
#
_symmetry.space_group_name_H-M   'P 1'
#
loop_
_entity.id
_entity.type
_entity.pdbx_description
1 polymer ?
#
loop_
_entity_poly.entity_id
_entity_poly.type
_entity_poly.pdbx_seq_one_letter_code
_entity_poly.pdbx_strand_id
1 'polypeptide(L)'
;MKRTFLGLALVGWLGLCPCEAMPLRQSLAMFESGATTWHRSKADSLRGGSGEVSRFQIMPDVWRRYSKSREYDNPEVAWAITQRILADRTAAFRTATGREPSALELYLLWNKPGHFEAQDYKVSRVKEDYRQRAQRFANLLTLP
;
A
#
# COMPACT_ATOMS: atom_id res chain seq x y z
N MET A 1 -51.48 -12.68 -44.34
CA MET A 1 -51.54 -11.36 -43.68
C MET A 1 -50.16 -11.01 -43.14
N LYS A 2 -49.78 -9.72 -43.06
CA LYS A 2 -48.48 -9.28 -42.52
C LYS A 2 -48.59 -9.13 -40.99
N ARG A 3 -47.61 -9.64 -40.23
CA ARG A 3 -47.34 -9.25 -38.84
C ARG A 3 -45.84 -9.09 -38.64
N THR A 4 -45.40 -7.84 -38.65
CA THR A 4 -44.02 -7.44 -38.41
C THR A 4 -43.71 -7.56 -36.92
N PHE A 5 -42.69 -8.32 -36.55
CA PHE A 5 -42.14 -8.26 -35.19
C PHE A 5 -41.15 -7.10 -35.12
N LEU A 6 -41.47 -6.08 -34.32
CA LEU A 6 -40.54 -4.99 -34.02
C LEU A 6 -39.56 -5.47 -32.93
N GLY A 7 -38.37 -5.90 -33.35
CA GLY A 7 -37.30 -6.28 -32.44
C GLY A 7 -36.68 -5.05 -31.77
N LEU A 8 -37.18 -4.67 -30.60
CA LEU A 8 -36.65 -3.55 -29.82
C LEU A 8 -35.32 -3.95 -29.13
N ALA A 9 -34.21 -3.80 -29.84
CA ALA A 9 -32.88 -4.11 -29.33
C ALA A 9 -32.42 -3.04 -28.31
N LEU A 10 -32.70 -3.27 -27.01
CA LEU A 10 -32.00 -2.55 -25.94
C LEU A 10 -30.53 -2.96 -25.94
N VAL A 11 -29.67 -2.14 -26.54
CA VAL A 11 -28.22 -2.20 -26.32
C VAL A 11 -27.93 -1.67 -24.93
N GLY A 12 -27.97 -2.57 -23.94
CA GLY A 12 -27.59 -2.26 -22.58
C GLY A 12 -26.09 -1.95 -22.50
N TRP A 13 -25.73 -0.67 -22.40
CA TRP A 13 -24.42 -0.27 -21.89
C TRP A 13 -24.32 -0.68 -20.42
N LEU A 14 -23.91 -1.93 -20.19
CA LEU A 14 -23.24 -2.31 -18.95
C LEU A 14 -21.94 -1.52 -18.91
N GLY A 15 -22.00 -0.37 -18.23
CA GLY A 15 -20.83 0.44 -17.96
C GLY A 15 -19.81 -0.41 -17.23
N LEU A 16 -18.69 -0.68 -17.90
CA LEU A 16 -17.46 -1.07 -17.21
C LEU A 16 -17.11 0.12 -16.32
N CYS A 17 -17.50 0.06 -15.05
CA CYS A 17 -16.84 0.88 -14.04
C CYS A 17 -15.34 0.59 -14.20
N PRO A 18 -14.48 1.60 -14.40
CA PRO A 18 -13.12 1.41 -13.97
C PRO A 18 -13.20 1.05 -12.48
N CYS A 19 -12.79 -0.19 -12.18
CA CYS A 19 -11.94 -0.33 -11.02
C CYS A 19 -10.78 0.66 -11.22
N GLU A 20 -10.35 1.30 -10.14
CA GLU A 20 -9.33 2.33 -10.18
C GLU A 20 -8.29 2.00 -9.11
N ALA A 21 -7.04 1.83 -9.56
CA ALA A 21 -5.84 1.61 -8.75
C ALA A 21 -5.94 2.16 -7.32
N MET A 22 -6.17 1.25 -6.35
CA MET A 22 -6.54 1.64 -5.00
C MET A 22 -5.39 2.41 -4.34
N PRO A 23 -5.65 3.60 -3.80
CA PRO A 23 -3.98 4.94 -3.72
C PRO A 23 -2.98 4.40 -2.69
N LEU A 24 -1.80 5.01 -2.58
CA LEU A 24 -0.78 4.50 -1.66
C LEU A 24 -1.24 4.45 -0.20
N ARG A 25 -2.07 5.40 0.24
CA ARG A 25 -2.71 5.37 1.58
C ARG A 25 -3.79 4.30 1.68
N GLN A 26 -4.65 4.19 0.67
CA GLN A 26 -5.76 3.25 0.58
C GLN A 26 -5.21 1.82 0.71
N SER A 27 -4.27 1.47 -0.17
CA SER A 27 -3.65 0.15 -0.27
C SER A 27 -2.81 -0.21 0.95
N LEU A 28 -1.97 0.70 1.46
CA LEU A 28 -1.08 0.39 2.57
C LEU A 28 -1.83 0.24 3.91
N ALA A 29 -2.86 1.07 4.14
CA ALA A 29 -3.70 0.93 5.33
C ALA A 29 -4.49 -0.39 5.30
N MET A 30 -5.07 -0.76 4.16
CA MET A 30 -5.79 -2.04 4.03
C MET A 30 -4.84 -3.24 4.16
N PHE A 31 -3.64 -3.18 3.58
CA PHE A 31 -2.72 -4.31 3.54
C PHE A 31 -2.01 -4.60 4.89
N GLU A 32 -1.79 -3.58 5.71
CA GLU A 32 -1.16 -3.73 7.03
C GLU A 32 -2.16 -3.85 8.19
N SER A 33 -3.39 -3.33 8.08
CA SER A 33 -4.37 -3.34 9.19
C SER A 33 -5.82 -3.65 8.82
N GLY A 34 -6.14 -3.88 7.54
CA GLY A 34 -7.51 -4.06 7.06
C GLY A 34 -8.33 -2.77 7.02
N ALA A 35 -7.72 -1.58 7.17
CA ALA A 35 -8.42 -0.31 7.14
C ALA A 35 -8.90 0.07 5.73
N THR A 36 -10.22 0.08 5.54
CA THR A 36 -10.89 0.43 4.26
C THR A 36 -11.47 1.86 4.22
N THR A 37 -11.31 2.66 5.29
CA THR A 37 -11.89 4.00 5.41
C THR A 37 -10.84 5.04 5.82
N TRP A 38 -10.97 6.27 5.32
CA TRP A 38 -10.11 7.41 5.65
C TRP A 38 -10.26 7.86 7.10
N HIS A 39 -11.48 7.80 7.61
CA HIS A 39 -11.87 8.19 8.97
C HIS A 39 -11.18 7.31 10.03
N ARG A 40 -11.14 7.80 11.28
CA ARG A 40 -10.67 7.00 12.43
C ARG A 40 -11.52 5.73 12.57
N SER A 41 -10.85 4.61 12.83
CA SER A 41 -11.43 3.27 12.88
C SER A 41 -10.68 2.40 13.89
N LYS A 42 -11.16 1.17 14.16
CA LYS A 42 -10.45 0.22 15.04
C LYS A 42 -9.00 -0.04 14.60
N ALA A 43 -8.72 0.02 13.30
CA ALA A 43 -7.39 -0.17 12.73
C ALA A 43 -6.33 0.80 13.28
N ASP A 44 -6.73 2.03 13.64
CA ASP A 44 -5.82 3.04 14.20
C ASP A 44 -5.29 2.65 15.58
N SER A 45 -6.06 1.85 16.34
CA SER A 45 -5.68 1.34 17.66
C SER A 45 -4.94 -0.01 17.61
N LEU A 46 -4.79 -0.63 16.43
CA LEU A 46 -4.19 -1.96 16.34
C LEU A 46 -2.70 -1.96 16.68
N ARG A 47 -2.28 -3.04 17.34
CA ARG A 47 -0.88 -3.36 17.60
C ARG A 47 -0.49 -4.61 16.84
N GLY A 48 0.66 -4.57 16.18
CA GLY A 48 1.22 -5.72 15.48
C GLY A 48 1.91 -6.70 16.42
N GLY A 49 2.28 -7.87 15.89
CA GLY A 49 2.91 -8.95 16.67
C GLY A 49 4.27 -8.60 17.26
N SER A 50 4.97 -7.60 16.72
CA SER A 50 6.25 -7.07 17.22
C SER A 50 6.09 -5.79 18.04
N GLY A 51 4.84 -5.35 18.29
CA GLY A 51 4.54 -4.06 18.93
C GLY A 51 4.44 -2.88 17.96
N GLU A 52 4.28 -3.13 16.66
CA GLU A 52 3.93 -2.14 15.64
C GLU A 52 2.68 -1.34 16.05
N VAL A 53 2.53 -0.10 15.58
CA VAL A 53 1.39 0.79 15.92
C VAL A 53 0.80 1.50 14.69
N SER A 54 -0.42 2.02 14.84
CA SER A 54 -1.25 2.66 13.81
C SER A 54 -1.75 1.72 12.71
N ARG A 55 -2.69 2.21 11.89
CA ARG A 55 -3.21 1.52 10.69
C ARG A 55 -2.13 1.13 9.64
N PHE A 56 -0.93 1.69 9.74
CA PHE A 56 0.18 1.37 8.83
C PHE A 56 1.21 0.39 9.43
N GLN A 57 1.02 -0.03 10.69
CA GLN A 57 1.90 -0.96 11.42
C GLN A 57 3.37 -0.50 11.44
N ILE A 58 3.60 0.70 11.95
CA ILE A 58 4.92 1.32 12.09
C ILE A 58 5.53 0.86 13.42
N MET A 59 6.75 0.33 13.43
CA MET A 59 7.48 0.09 14.68
C MET A 59 7.69 1.39 15.47
N PRO A 60 7.45 1.45 16.79
CA PRO A 60 7.61 2.67 17.58
C PRO A 60 8.98 3.34 17.45
N ASP A 61 10.04 2.55 17.25
CA ASP A 61 11.43 3.01 17.09
C ASP A 61 11.75 3.54 15.68
N VAL A 62 10.90 3.21 14.70
CA VAL A 62 10.85 3.93 13.42
C VAL A 62 10.10 5.23 13.64
N TRP A 63 8.89 5.20 14.21
CA TRP A 63 8.06 6.40 14.44
C TRP A 63 8.81 7.51 15.17
N ARG A 64 9.52 7.20 16.26
CA ARG A 64 10.29 8.19 17.06
C ARG A 64 11.43 8.87 16.30
N ARG A 65 11.89 8.32 15.16
CA ARG A 65 12.87 9.00 14.27
C ARG A 65 12.22 10.03 13.34
N TYR A 66 10.91 9.93 13.11
CA TYR A 66 10.16 10.78 12.16
C TYR A 66 9.18 11.77 12.82
N SER A 67 8.85 11.57 14.11
CA SER A 67 7.98 12.45 14.88
C SER A 67 8.19 12.32 16.40
N LYS A 68 7.91 13.42 17.11
CA LYS A 68 7.78 13.46 18.57
C LYS A 68 6.33 13.21 19.07
N SER A 69 5.33 13.26 18.18
CA SER A 69 3.93 12.99 18.58
C SER A 69 3.74 11.53 18.99
N ARG A 70 2.81 11.29 19.91
CA ARG A 70 2.39 9.97 20.40
C ARG A 70 1.00 9.56 19.89
N GLU A 71 0.41 10.33 18.98
CA GLU A 71 -0.90 10.09 18.37
C GLU A 71 -0.83 8.96 17.32
N TYR A 72 -0.50 7.75 17.77
CA TYR A 72 -0.45 6.56 16.91
C TYR A 72 -1.82 6.22 16.29
N ASP A 73 -2.90 6.68 16.93
CA ASP A 73 -4.30 6.45 16.58
C ASP A 73 -4.96 7.62 15.79
N ASN A 74 -4.17 8.65 15.44
CA ASN A 74 -4.62 9.73 14.57
C ASN A 74 -4.21 9.39 13.12
N PRO A 75 -5.17 9.11 12.21
CA PRO A 75 -4.87 8.61 10.87
C PRO A 75 -4.10 9.61 10.00
N GLU A 76 -4.27 10.92 10.22
CA GLU A 76 -3.54 11.95 9.48
C GLU A 76 -2.09 12.08 9.96
N VAL A 77 -1.86 12.02 11.27
CA VAL A 77 -0.50 12.03 11.84
C VAL A 77 0.26 10.76 11.43
N ALA A 78 -0.39 9.60 11.51
CA ALA A 78 0.18 8.33 11.07
C ALA A 78 0.49 8.33 9.56
N TRP A 79 -0.35 8.95 8.73
CA TRP A 79 -0.10 9.08 7.30
C TRP A 79 1.05 10.05 6.99
N ALA A 80 1.07 11.24 7.59
CA ALA A 80 2.15 12.21 7.41
C ALA A 80 3.53 11.64 7.81
N ILE A 81 3.57 10.76 8.80
CA ILE A 81 4.78 10.02 9.21
C ILE A 81 5.11 8.91 8.22
N THR A 82 4.12 8.15 7.75
CA THR A 82 4.26 7.14 6.67
C THR A 82 4.86 7.74 5.41
N GLN A 83 4.40 8.93 4.99
CA GLN A 83 4.93 9.63 3.82
C GLN A 83 6.42 9.98 3.98
N ARG A 84 6.86 10.46 5.16
CA ARG A 84 8.27 10.76 5.42
C ARG A 84 9.13 9.50 5.41
N ILE A 85 8.66 8.43 6.06
CA ILE A 85 9.34 7.12 6.07
C ILE A 85 9.52 6.58 4.64
N LEU A 86 8.50 6.70 3.80
CA LEU A 86 8.58 6.25 2.40
C LEU A 86 9.43 7.17 1.54
N ALA A 87 9.39 8.49 1.76
CA ALA A 87 10.23 9.45 1.03
C ALA A 87 11.73 9.19 1.26
N ASP A 88 12.17 9.07 2.51
CA ASP A 88 13.57 8.77 2.85
C ASP A 88 14.05 7.46 2.23
N ARG A 89 13.26 6.39 2.37
CA ARG A 89 13.63 5.06 1.87
C ARG A 89 13.62 5.01 0.33
N THR A 90 12.73 5.74 -0.31
CA THR A 90 12.69 5.91 -1.77
C THR A 90 13.87 6.75 -2.25
N ALA A 91 14.27 7.79 -1.51
CA ALA A 91 15.47 8.57 -1.83
C ALA A 91 16.74 7.71 -1.74
N ALA A 92 16.92 6.93 -0.66
CA ALA A 92 18.03 5.99 -0.53
C ALA A 92 18.06 4.96 -1.67
N PHE A 93 16.89 4.38 -2.02
CA PHE A 93 16.75 3.48 -3.16
C PHE A 93 17.15 4.12 -4.48
N ARG A 94 16.67 5.35 -4.77
CA ARG A 94 17.04 6.11 -5.97
C ARG A 94 18.54 6.38 -6.03
N THR A 95 19.16 6.79 -4.93
CA THR A 95 20.61 7.02 -4.83
C THR A 95 21.41 5.76 -5.11
N ALA A 96 20.95 4.59 -4.64
CA ALA A 96 21.65 3.31 -4.81
C ALA A 96 21.40 2.62 -6.17
N THR A 97 20.27 2.91 -6.85
CA THR A 97 19.83 2.17 -8.05
C THR A 97 19.67 3.02 -9.31
N GLY A 98 19.68 4.35 -9.19
CA GLY A 98 19.48 5.29 -10.30
C GLY A 98 18.04 5.37 -10.85
N ARG A 99 17.05 4.77 -10.16
CA ARG A 99 15.66 4.67 -10.66
C ARG A 99 14.60 4.71 -9.56
N GLU A 100 13.35 4.80 -9.97
CA GLU A 100 12.19 4.62 -9.09
C GLU A 100 12.00 3.15 -8.66
N PRO A 101 11.47 2.91 -7.45
CA PRO A 101 10.99 1.59 -7.04
C PRO A 101 9.65 1.28 -7.72
N SER A 102 9.49 0.04 -8.19
CA SER A 102 8.19 -0.50 -8.57
C SER A 102 7.27 -0.67 -7.35
N ALA A 103 5.96 -0.90 -7.56
CA ALA A 103 5.00 -1.11 -6.47
C ALA A 103 5.39 -2.24 -5.50
N LEU A 104 6.04 -3.30 -6.00
CA LEU A 104 6.60 -4.39 -5.19
C LEU A 104 7.77 -3.90 -4.33
N GLU A 105 8.70 -3.15 -4.93
CA GLU A 105 9.90 -2.66 -4.27
C GLU A 105 9.58 -1.57 -3.23
N LEU A 106 8.58 -0.74 -3.50
CA LEU A 106 8.01 0.22 -2.54
C LEU A 106 7.51 -0.49 -1.27
N TYR A 107 6.91 -1.67 -1.42
CA TYR A 107 6.48 -2.47 -0.27
C TYR A 107 7.64 -3.20 0.43
N LEU A 108 8.66 -3.64 -0.31
CA LEU A 108 9.89 -4.17 0.32
C LEU A 108 10.60 -3.09 1.14
N LEU A 109 10.69 -1.86 0.60
CA LEU A 109 11.14 -0.67 1.32
C LEU A 109 10.26 -0.38 2.54
N TRP A 110 8.94 -0.60 2.50
CA TRP A 110 8.08 -0.46 3.68
C TRP A 110 8.32 -1.54 4.75
N ASN A 111 8.16 -2.80 4.38
CA ASN A 111 7.99 -3.91 5.32
C ASN A 111 9.31 -4.55 5.77
N LYS A 112 10.36 -4.53 4.93
CA LYS A 112 11.67 -5.16 5.18
C LYS A 112 12.85 -4.34 4.61
N PRO A 113 12.96 -3.03 4.89
CA PRO A 113 13.94 -2.13 4.27
C PRO A 113 15.38 -2.64 4.35
N GLY A 114 15.89 -2.88 5.56
CA GLY A 114 17.29 -3.30 5.76
C GLY A 114 17.61 -4.69 5.20
N HIS A 115 16.61 -5.58 5.02
CA HIS A 115 16.81 -6.83 4.28
C HIS A 115 16.95 -6.56 2.79
N PHE A 116 16.09 -5.71 2.23
CA PHE A 116 16.09 -5.40 0.79
C PHE A 116 17.36 -4.63 0.37
N GLU A 117 17.78 -3.66 1.19
CA GLU A 117 19.06 -2.95 1.10
C GLU A 117 20.25 -3.91 1.16
N ALA A 118 20.30 -4.83 2.14
CA ALA A 118 21.33 -5.86 2.25
C ALA A 118 21.31 -6.92 1.13
N GLN A 119 20.41 -6.82 0.15
CA GLN A 119 20.39 -7.63 -1.08
C GLN A 119 20.73 -6.82 -2.34
N ASP A 120 21.42 -5.69 -2.21
CA ASP A 120 21.70 -4.70 -3.26
C ASP A 120 20.42 -4.17 -3.96
N TYR A 121 19.30 -4.11 -3.25
CA TYR A 121 17.97 -3.84 -3.81
C TYR A 121 17.54 -4.79 -4.95
N LYS A 122 18.08 -6.02 -5.01
CA LYS A 122 17.74 -7.03 -6.04
C LYS A 122 16.63 -7.93 -5.54
N VAL A 123 15.40 -7.75 -6.07
CA VAL A 123 14.20 -8.55 -5.74
C VAL A 123 14.46 -10.06 -5.83
N SER A 124 15.23 -10.52 -6.82
CA SER A 124 15.60 -11.94 -7.01
C SER A 124 16.40 -12.56 -5.86
N ARG A 125 17.04 -11.74 -5.00
CA ARG A 125 17.78 -12.18 -3.80
C ARG A 125 17.01 -12.03 -2.49
N VAL A 126 15.88 -11.33 -2.50
CA VAL A 126 14.99 -11.19 -1.33
C VAL A 126 14.35 -12.54 -0.99
N LYS A 127 14.05 -12.79 0.29
CA LYS A 127 13.37 -14.04 0.69
C LYS A 127 12.00 -14.16 0.01
N GLU A 128 11.62 -15.38 -0.30
CA GLU A 128 10.41 -15.68 -1.08
C GLU A 128 9.11 -15.27 -0.36
N ASP A 129 9.03 -15.42 0.96
CA ASP A 129 7.91 -14.96 1.78
C ASP A 129 7.72 -13.44 1.70
N TYR A 130 8.82 -12.68 1.74
CA TYR A 130 8.81 -11.21 1.61
C TYR A 130 8.44 -10.80 0.18
N ARG A 131 8.96 -11.49 -0.86
CA ARG A 131 8.54 -11.28 -2.25
C ARG A 131 7.05 -11.51 -2.45
N GLN A 132 6.52 -12.64 -1.98
CA GLN A 132 5.11 -12.97 -2.14
C GLN A 132 4.20 -11.99 -1.40
N ARG A 133 4.59 -11.53 -0.20
CA ARG A 133 3.86 -10.46 0.51
C ARG A 133 3.91 -9.15 -0.30
N ALA A 134 5.07 -8.77 -0.82
CA ALA A 134 5.21 -7.56 -1.63
C ALA A 134 4.47 -7.63 -2.98
N GLN A 135 4.41 -8.79 -3.64
CA GLN A 135 3.62 -8.98 -4.85
C GLN A 135 2.12 -8.86 -4.59
N ARG A 136 1.61 -9.36 -3.45
CA ARG A 136 0.19 -9.17 -3.08
C ARG A 136 -0.16 -7.72 -2.81
N PHE A 137 0.75 -6.93 -2.23
CA PHE A 137 0.58 -5.47 -2.13
C PHE A 137 0.65 -4.79 -3.50
N ALA A 138 1.62 -5.16 -4.34
CA ALA A 138 1.78 -4.59 -5.67
C ALA A 138 0.52 -4.82 -6.51
N ASN A 139 -0.01 -6.05 -6.51
CA ASN A 139 -1.27 -6.40 -7.18
C ASN A 139 -2.45 -5.55 -6.69
N LEU A 140 -2.50 -5.17 -5.40
CA LEU A 140 -3.55 -4.32 -4.84
C LEU A 140 -3.40 -2.86 -5.28
N LEU A 141 -2.18 -2.32 -5.21
CA LEU A 141 -1.87 -0.95 -5.64
C LEU A 141 -1.97 -0.75 -7.16
N THR A 142 -1.84 -1.83 -7.93
CA THR A 142 -1.95 -1.84 -9.40
C THR A 142 -3.04 -2.80 -9.89
N LEU A 143 -4.12 -2.99 -9.12
CA LEU A 143 -5.38 -3.36 -9.76
C LEU A 143 -5.69 -2.25 -10.78
N PRO A 144 -6.20 -2.58 -11.98
CA PRO A 144 -6.70 -1.57 -12.90
C PRO A 144 -7.71 -0.69 -12.16
#